data_AF-A0A3E0KAL0-F1
#
_entry.id   AF-A0A3E0KAL0-F1
#
_cell.length_a   1.000
_cell.length_b   1.000
_cell.length_c   1.000
_cell.angle_alpha   90.00
_cell.angle_beta   90.00
_cell.angle_gamma   90.00
#
_symmetry.space_group_name_H-M   'P 1'
#
loop_
_entity.id
_entity.type
_entity.pdbx_description
1 polymer ?
#
loop_
_entity_poly.entity_id
_entity_poly.type
_entity_poly.pdbx_seq_one_letter_code
_entity_poly.pdbx_strand_id
1 'polypeptide(L)'
;MDAPAHFATGEHIRTIDQIPAEQLVVPLAVIDVKDRADKDPDTVLTVDDILAYERRHGRIPEGAALCMYTGWETRAGSAQQFLNPDDSGVMHFPGLSPEAAAFLAAERNVAGVGVDTISLDFGPSTDFRAHFEILSRNKWGLECLARLADVPPAGAMLFVGAPKVAGGSGGPTRVLALW
;
A
#
# COMPACT_ATOMS: atom_id res chain seq x y z
N MET A 1 1.84 2.43 9.06
CA MET A 1 0.42 2.42 8.70
C MET A 1 -0.08 3.83 8.76
N ASP A 2 -0.74 4.21 7.69
CA ASP A 2 -1.35 5.52 7.53
C ASP A 2 -2.85 5.33 7.67
N ALA A 3 -3.41 5.97 8.70
CA ALA A 3 -4.85 6.03 8.87
C ALA A 3 -5.44 7.09 7.94
N PRO A 4 -6.76 7.07 7.68
CA PRO A 4 -7.43 8.10 6.87
C PRO A 4 -7.05 9.54 7.25
N ALA A 5 -6.96 9.82 8.56
CA ALA A 5 -6.57 11.13 9.10
C ALA A 5 -5.12 11.55 8.83
N HIS A 6 -4.30 10.72 8.17
CA HIS A 6 -2.95 11.08 7.75
C HIS A 6 -2.93 12.15 6.64
N PHE A 7 -3.86 12.07 5.69
CA PHE A 7 -4.01 13.04 4.59
C PHE A 7 -5.42 13.65 4.49
N ALA A 8 -6.45 12.95 4.97
CA ALA A 8 -7.82 13.41 4.87
C ALA A 8 -8.26 14.17 6.13
N THR A 9 -9.21 15.08 5.97
CA THR A 9 -9.82 15.84 7.06
C THR A 9 -11.34 15.79 6.95
N GLY A 10 -12.03 15.90 8.08
CA GLY A 10 -13.49 15.88 8.14
C GLY A 10 -14.01 15.05 9.31
N GLU A 11 -15.26 15.30 9.70
CA GLU A 11 -15.90 14.66 10.86
C GLU A 11 -15.98 13.13 10.75
N HIS A 12 -15.97 12.58 9.53
CA HIS A 12 -16.09 11.16 9.26
C HIS A 12 -14.77 10.48 8.91
N ILE A 13 -13.64 11.20 8.95
CA ILE A 13 -12.32 10.64 8.67
C ILE A 13 -11.79 9.96 9.92
N ARG A 14 -11.43 8.68 9.79
CA ARG A 14 -10.97 7.87 10.91
C ARG A 14 -9.52 8.16 11.27
N THR A 15 -9.27 8.28 12.56
CA THR A 15 -7.92 8.13 13.15
C THR A 15 -7.59 6.65 13.37
N ILE A 16 -6.32 6.33 13.65
CA ILE A 16 -5.86 4.94 13.76
C ILE A 16 -6.59 4.13 14.83
N ASP A 17 -6.98 4.76 15.94
CA ASP A 17 -7.76 4.14 17.02
C ASP A 17 -9.23 3.88 16.66
N GLN A 18 -9.71 4.46 15.56
CA GLN A 18 -11.08 4.35 15.05
C GLN A 18 -11.22 3.38 13.87
N ILE A 19 -10.11 2.78 13.40
CA ILE A 19 -10.17 1.74 12.35
C ILE A 19 -10.88 0.50 12.94
N PRO A 20 -11.97 0.00 12.31
CA PRO A 20 -12.65 -1.21 12.77
C PRO A 20 -11.72 -2.42 12.75
N ALA A 21 -11.81 -3.28 13.77
CA ALA A 21 -10.92 -4.43 13.90
C ALA A 21 -11.07 -5.42 12.73
N GLU A 22 -12.25 -5.50 12.12
CA GLU A 22 -12.55 -6.33 10.96
C GLU A 22 -11.80 -5.86 9.70
N GLN A 23 -11.34 -4.61 9.67
CA GLN A 23 -10.49 -4.08 8.60
C GLN A 23 -9.00 -4.35 8.82
N LEU A 24 -8.61 -4.94 9.96
CA LEU A 24 -7.23 -5.27 10.30
C LEU A 24 -6.91 -6.76 10.14
N VAL A 25 -7.92 -7.60 9.88
CA VAL A 25 -7.79 -9.03 9.61
C VAL A 25 -8.55 -9.34 8.33
N VAL A 26 -7.84 -9.34 7.20
CA VAL A 26 -8.47 -9.29 5.88
C VAL A 26 -7.80 -10.23 4.87
N PRO A 27 -8.50 -10.69 3.82
CA PRO A 27 -7.87 -11.39 2.71
C PRO A 27 -6.75 -10.54 2.09
N LEU A 28 -5.70 -11.20 1.60
CA LEU A 28 -4.54 -10.55 1.00
C LEU A 28 -4.42 -10.92 -0.48
N ALA A 29 -4.31 -9.88 -1.31
CA ALA A 29 -3.88 -9.98 -2.70
C ALA A 29 -2.47 -9.37 -2.84
N VAL A 30 -1.56 -10.05 -3.52
CA VAL A 30 -0.21 -9.55 -3.80
C VAL A 30 -0.01 -9.44 -5.31
N ILE A 31 0.33 -8.25 -5.79
CA ILE A 31 0.72 -8.02 -7.19
C ILE A 31 2.22 -7.77 -7.25
N ASP A 32 2.92 -8.67 -7.91
CA ASP A 32 4.35 -8.56 -8.19
C ASP A 32 4.58 -7.70 -9.45
N VAL A 33 5.32 -6.60 -9.27
CA VAL A 33 5.84 -5.75 -10.34
C VAL A 33 7.36 -5.57 -10.27
N LYS A 34 8.06 -6.46 -9.55
CA LYS A 34 9.50 -6.40 -9.30
C LYS A 34 10.31 -6.27 -10.58
N ASP A 35 10.03 -7.10 -11.59
CA ASP A 35 10.76 -7.08 -12.86
C ASP A 35 10.66 -5.74 -13.61
N ARG A 36 9.57 -4.99 -13.35
CA ARG A 36 9.38 -3.63 -13.89
C ARG A 36 10.13 -2.61 -13.03
N ALA A 37 10.03 -2.73 -11.71
CA ALA A 37 10.75 -1.87 -10.75
C ALA A 37 12.28 -1.97 -10.85
N ASP A 38 12.82 -3.15 -11.17
CA ASP A 38 14.26 -3.35 -11.41
C ASP A 38 14.77 -2.56 -12.63
N LYS A 39 13.90 -2.26 -13.59
CA LYS A 39 14.23 -1.56 -14.84
C LYS A 39 13.90 -0.07 -14.77
N ASP A 40 12.84 0.26 -14.04
CA ASP A 40 12.31 1.61 -13.90
C ASP A 40 11.94 1.83 -12.42
N PRO A 41 12.77 2.55 -11.64
CA PRO A 41 12.49 2.81 -10.24
C PRO A 41 11.25 3.71 -10.05
N ASP A 42 10.75 4.38 -11.09
CA ASP A 42 9.58 5.25 -11.02
C ASP A 42 8.30 4.55 -11.51
N THR A 43 8.36 3.24 -11.77
CA THR A 43 7.19 2.48 -12.21
C THR A 43 6.05 2.59 -11.20
N VAL A 44 4.82 2.60 -11.72
CA VAL A 44 3.60 2.55 -10.91
C VAL A 44 2.81 1.25 -11.11
N LEU A 45 2.06 0.82 -10.10
CA LEU A 45 0.98 -0.15 -10.26
C LEU A 45 -0.20 0.54 -10.97
N THR A 46 -0.72 -0.11 -12.01
CA THR A 46 -1.80 0.41 -12.85
C THR A 46 -3.10 -0.39 -12.65
N VAL A 47 -4.21 0.15 -13.16
CA VAL A 47 -5.49 -0.58 -13.25
C VAL A 47 -5.34 -1.86 -14.08
N ASP A 48 -4.53 -1.83 -15.14
CA ASP A 48 -4.32 -3.01 -15.98
C ASP A 48 -3.60 -4.14 -15.24
N ASP A 49 -2.66 -3.82 -14.35
CA ASP A 49 -2.02 -4.81 -13.48
C ASP A 49 -3.04 -5.46 -12.55
N ILE A 50 -3.95 -4.66 -11.97
CA ILE A 50 -5.05 -5.14 -11.13
C ILE A 50 -5.97 -6.08 -11.93
N LEU A 51 -6.40 -5.68 -13.12
CA LEU A 51 -7.25 -6.53 -13.97
C LEU A 51 -6.52 -7.79 -14.44
N ALA A 52 -5.21 -7.73 -14.67
CA ALA A 52 -4.38 -8.88 -15.02
C ALA A 52 -4.21 -9.87 -13.86
N TYR A 53 -4.10 -9.36 -12.64
CA TYR A 53 -4.17 -10.17 -11.44
C TYR A 53 -5.53 -10.88 -11.35
N GLU A 54 -6.63 -10.15 -11.52
CA GLU A 54 -7.97 -10.72 -11.36
C GLU A 54 -8.34 -11.78 -12.40
N ARG A 55 -7.83 -11.65 -13.62
CA ARG A 55 -7.97 -12.70 -14.65
C ARG A 55 -7.32 -14.02 -14.25
N ARG A 56 -6.27 -13.99 -13.43
CA ARG A 56 -5.49 -15.17 -13.01
C ARG A 56 -5.93 -15.72 -11.67
N HIS A 57 -6.34 -14.86 -10.74
CA HIS A 57 -6.55 -15.22 -9.33
C HIS A 57 -7.98 -15.00 -8.84
N GLY A 58 -8.86 -14.48 -9.71
CA GLY A 58 -10.22 -14.07 -9.36
C GLY A 58 -10.27 -12.62 -8.89
N ARG A 59 -11.50 -12.07 -8.85
CA ARG A 59 -11.73 -10.69 -8.41
C ARG A 59 -11.19 -10.50 -6.99
N ILE A 60 -10.53 -9.37 -6.73
CA ILE A 60 -10.11 -8.98 -5.38
C ILE A 60 -11.37 -8.89 -4.50
N PRO A 61 -11.45 -9.63 -3.38
CA PRO A 61 -12.59 -9.57 -2.50
C PRO A 61 -12.80 -8.18 -1.91
N GLU A 62 -14.06 -7.79 -1.73
CA GLU A 62 -14.40 -6.60 -0.94
C GLU A 62 -13.81 -6.73 0.47
N GLY A 63 -13.25 -5.63 0.97
CA GLY A 63 -12.58 -5.62 2.28
C GLY A 63 -11.22 -6.31 2.31
N ALA A 64 -10.69 -6.83 1.20
CA ALA A 64 -9.32 -7.34 1.14
C ALA A 64 -8.27 -6.22 1.25
N ALA A 65 -7.04 -6.58 1.54
CA ALA A 65 -5.87 -5.75 1.31
C ALA A 65 -5.23 -6.10 -0.04
N LEU A 66 -4.77 -5.09 -0.77
CA LEU A 66 -3.91 -5.30 -1.94
C LEU A 66 -2.51 -4.74 -1.67
N CYS A 67 -1.51 -5.61 -1.72
CA CYS A 67 -0.11 -5.23 -1.60
C CYS A 67 0.60 -5.29 -2.95
N MET A 68 1.30 -4.22 -3.29
CA MET A 68 2.22 -4.14 -4.42
C MET A 68 3.61 -4.58 -3.94
N TYR A 69 4.16 -5.61 -4.56
CA TYR A 69 5.51 -6.06 -4.34
C TYR A 69 6.42 -5.57 -5.46
N THR A 70 7.51 -4.89 -5.08
CA THR A 70 8.47 -4.33 -6.04
C THR A 70 9.89 -4.85 -5.83
N GLY A 71 10.13 -5.59 -4.74
CA GLY A 71 11.46 -6.00 -4.31
C GLY A 71 12.23 -4.89 -3.60
N TRP A 72 11.64 -3.73 -3.34
CA TRP A 72 12.34 -2.58 -2.76
C TRP A 72 12.84 -2.83 -1.34
N GLU A 73 12.21 -3.75 -0.62
CA GLU A 73 12.61 -4.20 0.72
C GLU A 73 14.09 -4.60 0.80
N THR A 74 14.71 -5.08 -0.29
CA THR A 74 16.14 -5.47 -0.29
C THR A 74 17.08 -4.27 -0.08
N ARG A 75 16.59 -3.04 -0.26
CA ARG A 75 17.34 -1.78 -0.10
C ARG A 75 17.24 -1.21 1.30
N ALA A 76 16.39 -1.76 2.18
CA ALA A 76 16.09 -1.22 3.51
C ALA A 76 17.32 -1.13 4.45
N GLY A 77 18.41 -1.85 4.15
CA GLY A 77 19.67 -1.75 4.89
C GLY A 77 20.47 -0.45 4.66
N SER A 78 20.07 0.39 3.71
CA SER A 78 20.74 1.66 3.40
C SER A 78 19.73 2.73 3.05
N ALA A 79 19.67 3.80 3.85
CA ALA A 79 18.79 4.94 3.56
C ALA A 79 19.04 5.54 2.17
N GLN A 80 20.31 5.59 1.73
CA GLN A 80 20.66 6.06 0.39
C GLN A 80 20.06 5.18 -0.71
N GLN A 81 20.10 3.85 -0.54
CA GLN A 81 19.55 2.94 -1.55
C GLN A 81 18.03 2.86 -1.50
N PHE A 82 17.44 3.00 -0.31
CA PHE A 82 16.00 2.90 -0.08
C PHE A 82 15.25 4.15 -0.52
N LEU A 83 15.80 5.35 -0.24
CA LEU A 83 15.23 6.61 -0.74
C LEU A 83 15.63 6.88 -2.19
N ASN A 84 16.80 6.35 -2.60
CA ASN A 84 17.33 6.42 -3.96
C ASN A 84 17.25 7.84 -4.57
N PRO A 85 17.79 8.88 -3.89
CA PRO A 85 17.72 10.24 -4.41
C PRO A 85 18.67 10.42 -5.61
N ASP A 86 18.25 11.20 -6.59
CA ASP A 86 19.10 11.69 -7.68
C ASP A 86 19.98 12.87 -7.24
N ASP A 87 20.76 13.43 -8.17
CA ASP A 87 21.64 14.58 -7.93
C ASP A 87 20.90 15.86 -7.50
N SER A 88 19.60 15.94 -7.78
CA SER A 88 18.73 17.05 -7.37
C SER A 88 17.99 16.79 -6.05
N GLY A 89 18.17 15.61 -5.46
CA GLY A 89 17.51 15.17 -4.23
C GLY A 89 16.10 14.62 -4.43
N VAL A 90 15.67 14.41 -5.68
CA VAL A 90 14.37 13.77 -5.99
C VAL A 90 14.50 12.28 -5.70
N MET A 91 13.58 11.75 -4.90
CA MET A 91 13.56 10.33 -4.55
C MET A 91 12.99 9.50 -5.71
N HIS A 92 13.50 8.28 -5.90
CA HIS A 92 13.07 7.39 -6.98
C HIS A 92 12.75 6.00 -6.44
N PHE A 93 11.47 5.70 -6.30
CA PHE A 93 10.98 4.39 -5.89
C PHE A 93 9.55 4.15 -6.42
N PRO A 94 9.14 2.88 -6.62
CA PRO A 94 7.84 2.58 -7.18
C PRO A 94 6.67 2.96 -6.26
N GLY A 95 5.47 3.08 -6.84
CA GLY A 95 4.24 3.32 -6.06
C GLY A 95 2.96 2.95 -6.82
N LEU A 96 1.81 3.37 -6.34
CA LEU A 96 0.54 3.22 -7.02
C LEU A 96 0.28 4.41 -7.95
N SER A 97 -0.32 4.15 -9.11
CA SER A 97 -0.90 5.25 -9.89
C SER A 97 -2.14 5.79 -9.16
N PRO A 98 -2.46 7.10 -9.28
CA PRO A 98 -3.69 7.67 -8.72
C PRO A 98 -4.95 6.92 -9.19
N GLU A 99 -4.99 6.50 -10.45
CA GLU A 99 -6.10 5.76 -11.05
C GLU A 99 -6.24 4.36 -10.43
N ALA A 100 -5.12 3.67 -10.20
CA ALA A 100 -5.11 2.38 -9.52
C ALA A 100 -5.59 2.51 -8.06
N ALA A 101 -5.09 3.51 -7.34
CA ALA A 101 -5.53 3.82 -5.99
C ALA A 101 -7.04 4.11 -5.91
N ALA A 102 -7.54 4.96 -6.81
CA ALA A 102 -8.96 5.28 -6.90
C ALA A 102 -9.81 4.04 -7.23
N PHE A 103 -9.36 3.23 -8.18
CA PHE A 103 -10.04 2.00 -8.58
C PHE A 103 -10.13 0.98 -7.43
N LEU A 104 -9.04 0.78 -6.68
CA LEU A 104 -9.04 -0.12 -5.53
C LEU A 104 -10.00 0.35 -4.44
N ALA A 105 -9.98 1.64 -4.12
CA ALA A 105 -10.79 2.18 -3.05
C ALA A 105 -12.29 2.26 -3.41
N ALA A 106 -12.63 2.64 -4.65
CA ALA A 106 -14.01 2.82 -5.09
C ALA A 106 -14.64 1.55 -5.69
N GLU A 107 -13.94 0.88 -6.60
CA GLU A 107 -14.51 -0.22 -7.41
C GLU A 107 -14.25 -1.62 -6.84
N ARG A 108 -13.26 -1.75 -5.95
CA ARG A 108 -12.98 -2.99 -5.20
C ARG A 108 -13.31 -2.90 -3.73
N ASN A 109 -13.52 -1.69 -3.22
CA ASN A 109 -13.84 -1.44 -1.82
C ASN A 109 -12.87 -2.18 -0.86
N VAL A 110 -11.57 -2.15 -1.17
CA VAL A 110 -10.51 -2.75 -0.32
C VAL A 110 -10.56 -2.18 1.09
N ALA A 111 -10.05 -2.91 2.09
CA ALA A 111 -9.83 -2.35 3.42
C ALA A 111 -8.63 -1.39 3.44
N GLY A 112 -7.60 -1.73 2.67
CA GLY A 112 -6.40 -0.92 2.52
C GLY A 112 -5.46 -1.44 1.45
N VAL A 113 -4.34 -0.72 1.29
CA VAL A 113 -3.27 -1.07 0.35
C VAL A 113 -1.93 -1.13 1.06
N GLY A 114 -0.95 -1.80 0.44
CA GLY A 114 0.41 -1.83 0.97
C GLY A 114 1.50 -1.83 -0.10
N VAL A 115 2.67 -1.33 0.27
CA VAL A 115 3.88 -1.27 -0.56
C VAL A 115 5.11 -1.63 0.28
N ASP A 116 6.16 -2.12 -0.38
CA ASP A 116 7.49 -2.35 0.20
C ASP A 116 8.42 -1.12 0.11
N THR A 117 7.93 0.01 -0.42
CA THR A 117 8.59 1.32 -0.49
C THR A 117 8.21 2.22 0.70
N ILE A 118 8.82 3.41 0.79
CA ILE A 118 8.55 4.39 1.85
C ILE A 118 7.29 5.24 1.60
N SER A 119 6.59 5.02 0.50
CA SER A 119 5.38 5.78 0.17
C SER A 119 4.43 5.01 -0.72
N LEU A 120 3.11 5.14 -0.52
CA LEU A 120 2.13 4.63 -1.48
C LEU A 120 2.27 5.28 -2.87
N ASP A 121 2.71 6.54 -2.91
CA ASP A 121 3.00 7.24 -4.15
C ASP A 121 4.42 6.90 -4.63
N PHE A 122 4.67 7.01 -5.95
CA PHE A 122 6.02 6.86 -6.50
C PHE A 122 6.91 8.06 -6.10
N GLY A 123 8.23 7.84 -6.04
CA GLY A 123 9.18 8.77 -5.41
C GLY A 123 9.11 10.23 -5.89
N PRO A 124 9.07 10.50 -7.20
CA PRO A 124 8.94 11.86 -7.73
C PRO A 124 7.59 12.55 -7.48
N SER A 125 6.58 11.85 -6.92
CA SER A 125 5.28 12.45 -6.62
C SER A 125 5.40 13.59 -5.61
N THR A 126 4.71 14.70 -5.89
CA THR A 126 4.67 15.88 -5.02
C THR A 126 3.25 16.24 -4.56
N ASP A 127 2.24 15.60 -5.15
CA ASP A 127 0.83 15.84 -4.87
C ASP A 127 0.17 14.71 -4.05
N PHE A 128 0.89 13.59 -3.87
CA PHE A 128 0.47 12.43 -3.06
C PHE A 128 -0.93 11.92 -3.40
N ARG A 129 -1.29 11.95 -4.69
CA ARG A 129 -2.64 11.59 -5.11
C ARG A 129 -3.01 10.15 -4.77
N ALA A 130 -2.07 9.19 -4.76
CA ALA A 130 -2.40 7.84 -4.34
C ALA A 130 -2.82 7.79 -2.86
N HIS A 131 -2.12 8.50 -1.97
CA HIS A 131 -2.57 8.68 -0.59
C HIS A 131 -3.98 9.27 -0.50
N PHE A 132 -4.24 10.38 -1.19
CA PHE A 132 -5.55 11.02 -1.13
C PHE A 132 -6.67 10.08 -1.60
N GLU A 133 -6.48 9.36 -2.69
CA GLU A 133 -7.50 8.45 -3.23
C GLU A 133 -7.81 7.29 -2.28
N ILE A 134 -6.81 6.75 -1.57
CA ILE A 134 -6.99 5.69 -0.57
C ILE A 134 -7.60 6.25 0.72
N LEU A 135 -6.93 7.22 1.34
CA LEU A 135 -7.20 7.66 2.70
C LEU A 135 -8.49 8.47 2.83
N SER A 136 -8.83 9.30 1.84
CA SER A 136 -10.09 10.07 1.85
C SER A 136 -11.35 9.19 1.80
N ARG A 137 -11.21 7.93 1.36
CA ARG A 137 -12.29 6.93 1.30
C ARG A 137 -12.30 6.02 2.54
N ASN A 138 -11.66 6.45 3.63
CA ASN A 138 -11.55 5.71 4.90
C ASN A 138 -10.88 4.34 4.76
N LYS A 139 -9.93 4.21 3.83
CA LYS A 139 -9.04 3.04 3.69
C LYS A 139 -7.72 3.33 4.38
N TRP A 140 -6.95 2.30 4.72
CA TRP A 140 -5.63 2.47 5.32
C TRP A 140 -4.49 2.16 4.34
N GLY A 141 -3.30 2.69 4.62
CA GLY A 141 -2.06 2.43 3.88
C GLY A 141 -1.02 1.70 4.74
N LEU A 142 -0.24 0.81 4.13
CA LEU A 142 0.95 0.19 4.72
C LEU A 142 2.18 0.46 3.87
N GLU A 143 3.21 1.01 4.49
CA GLU A 143 4.49 1.29 3.86
C GLU A 143 5.58 0.42 4.50
N CYS A 144 6.70 0.29 3.81
CA CYS A 144 7.87 -0.47 4.26
C CYS A 144 7.52 -1.93 4.63
N LEU A 145 6.60 -2.56 3.88
CA LEU A 145 6.35 -3.99 4.00
C LEU A 145 7.58 -4.79 3.60
N ALA A 146 7.68 -6.01 4.12
CA ALA A 146 8.77 -6.93 3.84
C ALA A 146 8.23 -8.34 3.60
N ARG A 147 8.99 -9.14 2.83
CA ARG A 147 8.74 -10.54 2.51
C ARG A 147 7.44 -10.78 1.75
N LEU A 148 7.00 -9.81 0.94
CA LEU A 148 5.81 -10.01 0.10
C LEU A 148 6.02 -11.09 -0.96
N ALA A 149 7.27 -11.35 -1.38
CA ALA A 149 7.63 -12.44 -2.29
C ALA A 149 7.34 -13.84 -1.75
N ASP A 150 7.27 -14.00 -0.42
CA ASP A 150 7.04 -15.30 0.23
C ASP A 150 5.54 -15.65 0.29
N VAL A 151 4.67 -14.66 0.09
CA VAL A 151 3.21 -14.80 0.21
C VAL A 151 2.62 -15.19 -1.16
N PRO A 152 1.71 -16.18 -1.23
CA PRO A 152 1.06 -16.50 -2.49
C PRO A 152 0.26 -15.30 -3.02
N PRO A 153 0.14 -15.12 -4.35
CA PRO A 153 -0.58 -13.97 -4.91
C PRO A 153 -2.02 -13.83 -4.39
N ALA A 154 -2.68 -14.95 -4.08
CA ALA A 154 -4.03 -14.99 -3.54
C ALA A 154 -4.18 -16.11 -2.50
N GLY A 155 -5.20 -15.99 -1.64
CA GLY A 155 -5.57 -17.01 -0.66
C GLY A 155 -4.94 -16.84 0.72
N ALA A 156 -4.05 -15.87 0.89
CA ALA A 156 -3.49 -15.49 2.18
C ALA A 156 -4.44 -14.57 2.98
N MET A 157 -4.24 -14.53 4.29
CA MET A 157 -4.86 -13.59 5.23
C MET A 157 -3.80 -12.66 5.80
N LEU A 158 -4.06 -11.35 5.78
CA LEU A 158 -3.26 -10.30 6.39
C LEU A 158 -3.79 -9.97 7.79
N PHE A 159 -2.88 -9.85 8.75
CA PHE A 159 -3.14 -9.35 10.10
C PHE A 159 -2.30 -8.12 10.34
N VAL A 160 -2.94 -7.00 10.68
CA VAL A 160 -2.28 -5.72 10.94
C VAL A 160 -2.37 -5.38 12.42
N GLY A 161 -1.27 -5.56 13.15
CA GLY A 161 -1.13 -5.10 14.54
C GLY A 161 -0.97 -3.59 14.61
N ALA A 162 -2.08 -2.85 14.45
CA ALA A 162 -2.11 -1.39 14.50
C ALA A 162 -2.16 -0.87 15.95
N PRO A 163 -1.40 0.19 16.29
CA PRO A 163 -1.44 0.77 17.63
C PRO A 163 -2.74 1.57 17.83
N LYS A 164 -3.34 1.45 19.01
CA LYS A 164 -4.59 2.14 19.36
C LYS A 164 -4.32 3.50 20.02
N VAL A 165 -3.57 4.36 19.34
CA VAL A 165 -3.24 5.71 19.82
C VAL A 165 -4.41 6.64 19.55
N ALA A 166 -5.00 7.19 20.62
CA ALA A 166 -6.15 8.08 20.52
C ALA A 166 -5.85 9.28 19.61
N GLY A 167 -6.65 9.45 18.55
CA GLY A 167 -6.51 10.55 17.60
C GLY A 167 -5.29 10.45 16.67
N GLY A 168 -4.58 9.32 16.67
CA GLY A 168 -3.35 9.17 15.87
C GLY A 168 -3.63 9.15 14.36
N SER A 169 -2.78 9.80 13.58
CA SER A 169 -2.85 9.76 12.11
C SER A 169 -2.26 8.47 11.52
N GLY A 170 -1.52 7.70 12.31
CA GLY A 170 -0.81 6.52 11.83
C GLY A 170 0.07 5.92 12.93
N GLY A 171 0.89 4.95 12.55
CA GLY A 171 1.90 4.38 13.44
C GLY A 171 2.60 3.14 12.91
N PRO A 172 3.69 2.71 13.58
CA PRO A 172 4.37 1.45 13.27
C PRO A 172 3.46 0.27 13.57
N THR A 173 3.55 -0.77 12.73
CA THR A 173 2.69 -1.96 12.86
C THR A 173 3.51 -3.23 12.82
N ARG A 174 3.00 -4.28 13.46
CA ARG A 174 3.47 -5.65 13.22
C ARG A 174 2.50 -6.32 12.25
N VAL A 175 2.94 -6.46 11.00
CA VAL A 175 2.16 -7.09 9.94
C VAL A 175 2.52 -8.57 9.84
N LEU A 176 1.52 -9.44 9.75
CA LEU A 176 1.68 -10.89 9.61
C LEU A 176 0.79 -11.37 8.45
N ALA A 177 1.24 -12.41 7.74
CA ALA A 177 0.44 -13.12 6.75
C ALA A 177 0.33 -14.60 7.13
N LEU A 178 -0.82 -15.22 6.86
CA LEU A 178 -1.10 -16.65 7.04
C LEU A 178 -1.67 -17.22 5.73
N TRP A 179 -1.12 -18.34 5.26
CA TRP A 179 -1.53 -19.02 4.03
C TRP A 179 -1.31 -20.54 4.10
#